data_AF-A0A1T4PG78-F1
#
_entry.id   AF-A0A1T4PG78-F1
#
_cell.length_a   1.000
_cell.length_b   1.000
_cell.length_c   1.000
_cell.angle_alpha   90.00
_cell.angle_beta   90.00
_cell.angle_gamma   90.00
#
_symmetry.space_group_name_H-M   'P 1'
#
loop_
_entity.id
_entity.type
_entity.pdbx_description
1 polymer ?
#
loop_
_entity_poly.entity_id
_entity_poly.type
_entity_poly.pdbx_seq_one_letter_code
_entity_poly.pdbx_strand_id
1 'polypeptide(L)'
;MTESPKEVKVTAEEMKKISESEVKDFVQDKFFQKGNWWLKIRQVLVNVAFLAILLLPIMILFNSLTNKQIWKNLYAWTYQDGFELTDYLKSSILLAFVVVLVLSLGFLYRNNYREQNVYPKKKTYDEEMMNRRKEVLNKMYTERFGEQEFRETTKYYAVDGEQNLDDHLVDGLFKEAGVEIK
;
A
#
# COMPACT_ATOMS: atom_id res chain seq x y z
N MET A 1 -48.56 34.46 24.64
CA MET A 1 -47.18 34.86 24.95
C MET A 1 -46.28 33.68 24.69
N THR A 2 -45.71 33.61 23.50
CA THR A 2 -44.73 32.59 23.07
C THR A 2 -43.36 33.22 23.19
N GLU A 3 -42.57 32.80 24.18
CA GLU A 3 -41.17 33.20 24.28
C GLU A 3 -40.37 32.50 23.17
N SER A 4 -39.73 33.31 22.33
CA SER A 4 -38.82 32.86 21.26
C SER A 4 -37.54 32.28 21.86
N PRO A 5 -36.94 31.21 21.30
CA PRO A 5 -35.68 30.67 21.79
C PRO A 5 -34.56 31.69 21.61
N LYS A 6 -33.81 31.99 22.67
CA LYS A 6 -32.59 32.80 22.57
C LYS A 6 -31.55 32.05 21.74
N GLU A 7 -31.28 32.55 20.52
CA GLU A 7 -30.13 32.14 19.73
C GLU A 7 -28.84 32.48 20.50
N VAL A 8 -28.16 31.45 20.99
CA VAL A 8 -26.80 31.59 21.52
C VAL A 8 -25.87 31.68 20.31
N LYS A 9 -25.46 32.90 19.96
CA LYS A 9 -24.43 33.15 18.94
C LYS A 9 -23.07 32.77 19.50
N VAL A 10 -22.67 31.52 19.28
CA VAL A 10 -21.31 31.05 19.56
C VAL A 10 -20.37 31.70 18.54
N THR A 11 -19.34 32.38 19.02
CA THR A 11 -18.39 33.09 18.15
C THR A 11 -17.43 32.13 17.45
N ALA A 12 -16.89 32.52 16.29
CA ALA A 12 -15.95 31.69 15.52
C ALA A 12 -14.68 31.32 16.33
N GLU A 13 -14.28 32.18 17.27
CA GLU A 13 -13.18 31.92 18.20
C GLU A 13 -13.53 30.84 19.24
N GLU A 14 -14.78 30.80 19.71
CA GLU A 14 -15.27 29.76 20.60
C GLU A 14 -15.42 28.43 19.87
N MET A 15 -15.92 28.42 18.63
CA MET A 15 -15.97 27.20 17.80
C MET A 15 -14.57 26.64 17.52
N LYS A 16 -13.58 27.52 17.29
CA LYS A 16 -12.18 27.12 17.10
C LYS A 16 -11.56 26.55 18.38
N LYS A 17 -11.86 27.13 19.55
CA LYS A 17 -11.40 26.59 20.85
C LYS A 17 -12.05 25.24 21.17
N ILE A 18 -13.35 25.11 20.92
CA ILE A 18 -14.07 23.85 21.12
C ILE A 18 -13.48 22.78 20.20
N SER A 19 -13.30 23.06 18.91
CA SER A 19 -12.70 22.10 17.98
C SER A 19 -11.25 21.75 18.31
N GLU A 20 -10.40 22.69 18.71
CA GLU A 20 -9.03 22.41 19.14
C GLU A 20 -8.96 21.58 20.44
N SER A 21 -9.91 21.76 21.35
CA SER A 21 -10.02 20.96 22.58
C SER A 21 -10.58 19.56 22.31
N GLU A 22 -11.62 19.45 21.49
CA GLU A 22 -12.21 18.17 21.10
C GLU A 22 -11.23 17.35 20.27
N VAL A 23 -10.48 17.95 19.34
CA VAL A 23 -9.45 17.26 18.54
C VAL A 23 -8.30 16.74 19.41
N LYS A 24 -7.96 17.41 20.53
CA LYS A 24 -6.95 16.92 21.48
C LYS A 24 -7.43 15.72 22.29
N ASP A 25 -8.72 15.66 22.62
CA ASP A 25 -9.31 14.56 23.38
C ASP A 25 -9.82 13.41 22.49
N PHE A 26 -10.03 13.64 21.19
CA PHE A 26 -10.64 12.64 20.30
C PHE A 26 -9.76 11.42 20.03
N VAL A 27 -8.43 11.52 20.20
CA VAL A 27 -7.49 10.42 19.89
C VAL A 27 -6.30 10.36 20.86
N GLN A 28 -6.50 10.61 22.17
CA GLN A 28 -5.46 10.32 23.16
C GLN A 28 -5.83 9.11 24.01
N ASP A 29 -5.14 7.99 23.76
CA ASP A 29 -5.23 6.79 24.59
C ASP A 29 -4.81 7.12 26.04
N LYS A 30 -5.59 6.61 27.00
CA LYS A 30 -5.33 6.67 28.44
C LYS A 30 -3.94 6.15 28.81
N PHE A 31 -3.36 5.26 27.99
CA PHE A 31 -1.97 4.82 28.16
C PHE A 31 -0.97 5.96 28.06
N PHE A 32 -1.15 6.98 27.22
CA PHE A 32 -0.17 8.07 27.07
C PHE A 32 -0.41 9.25 28.00
N GLN A 33 -1.56 9.30 28.67
CA GLN A 33 -1.90 10.37 29.61
C GLN A 33 -1.08 10.29 30.92
N LYS A 34 -0.96 11.44 31.60
CA LYS A 34 -0.30 11.55 32.91
C LYS A 34 -1.19 10.99 34.02
N GLY A 35 -0.64 10.21 34.96
CA GLY A 35 -1.35 9.66 36.13
C GLY A 35 -1.83 8.20 36.01
N ASN A 36 -1.98 7.64 34.81
CA ASN A 36 -2.46 6.27 34.60
C ASN A 36 -1.37 5.18 34.74
N TRP A 37 -0.55 5.24 35.79
CA TRP A 37 0.61 4.34 35.95
C TRP A 37 0.24 2.86 36.05
N TRP A 38 -0.87 2.52 36.71
CA TRP A 38 -1.34 1.14 36.81
C TRP A 38 -1.67 0.53 35.44
N LEU A 39 -2.39 1.29 34.61
CA LEU A 39 -2.75 0.86 33.25
C LEU A 39 -1.50 0.67 32.39
N LYS A 40 -0.53 1.58 32.50
CA LYS A 40 0.76 1.48 31.79
C LYS A 40 1.50 0.20 32.15
N ILE A 41 1.69 -0.05 33.44
CA ILE A 41 2.42 -1.23 33.93
C ILE A 41 1.71 -2.51 33.48
N ARG A 42 0.38 -2.59 33.64
CA ARG A 42 -0.39 -3.77 33.24
C ARG A 42 -0.26 -4.05 31.74
N GLN A 43 -0.42 -3.04 30.89
CA GLN A 43 -0.34 -3.23 29.44
C GLN A 43 1.07 -3.62 28.98
N VAL A 44 2.11 -3.00 29.55
CA VAL A 44 3.50 -3.38 29.25
C VAL A 44 3.79 -4.81 29.70
N LEU A 45 3.38 -5.20 30.91
CA LEU A 45 3.57 -6.57 31.41
C LEU A 45 2.86 -7.61 30.53
N VAL A 46 1.61 -7.34 30.15
CA VAL A 46 0.85 -8.23 29.25
C VAL A 46 1.56 -8.35 27.90
N ASN A 47 2.00 -7.24 27.31
CA ASN A 47 2.73 -7.26 26.04
C ASN A 47 4.05 -8.02 26.14
N VAL A 48 4.82 -7.82 27.20
CA VAL A 48 6.07 -8.55 27.43
C VAL A 48 5.81 -10.03 27.66
N ALA A 49 4.73 -10.40 28.37
CA ALA A 49 4.34 -11.79 28.57
C ALA A 49 3.97 -12.48 27.23
N PHE A 50 3.16 -11.83 26.40
CA PHE A 50 2.83 -12.36 25.07
C PHE A 50 4.05 -12.44 24.16
N LEU A 51 4.95 -11.45 24.22
CA LEU A 51 6.21 -11.50 23.49
C LEU A 51 7.08 -12.67 23.96
N ALA A 52 7.16 -12.94 25.27
CA ALA A 52 7.88 -14.08 25.80
C ALA A 52 7.26 -15.42 25.33
N ILE A 53 5.93 -15.54 25.32
CA ILE A 53 5.22 -16.72 24.79
C ILE A 53 5.54 -16.93 23.30
N LEU A 54 5.63 -15.85 22.52
CA LEU A 54 5.99 -15.91 21.10
C LEU A 54 7.46 -16.28 20.87
N LEU A 55 8.37 -15.74 21.68
CA LEU A 55 9.81 -15.95 21.52
C LEU A 55 10.29 -17.29 22.09
N LEU A 56 9.64 -17.82 23.11
CA LEU A 56 10.02 -19.09 23.75
C LEU A 56 10.09 -20.28 22.78
N PRO A 57 9.10 -20.58 21.93
CA PRO A 57 9.21 -21.67 20.97
C PRO A 57 10.33 -21.43 19.93
N ILE A 58 10.58 -20.17 19.55
CA ILE A 58 11.67 -19.81 18.64
C ILE A 58 13.02 -20.11 19.31
N MET A 59 13.21 -19.70 20.56
CA MET A 59 14.43 -19.98 21.30
C MET A 59 14.65 -21.49 21.51
N ILE A 60 13.60 -22.25 21.83
CA ILE A 60 13.68 -23.71 21.93
C ILE A 60 14.08 -24.32 20.59
N LEU A 61 13.49 -23.87 19.48
CA LEU A 61 13.83 -24.33 18.14
C LEU A 61 15.32 -24.09 17.84
N PHE A 62 15.85 -22.88 18.06
CA PHE A 62 17.27 -22.61 17.84
C PHE A 62 18.20 -23.42 18.75
N ASN A 63 17.83 -23.57 20.03
CA ASN A 63 18.58 -24.39 20.98
C ASN A 63 18.63 -25.86 20.56
N SER A 64 17.53 -26.34 19.98
CA SER A 64 17.35 -27.69 19.49
C SER A 64 18.04 -27.96 18.15
N LEU A 65 18.09 -26.99 17.25
CA LEU A 65 18.70 -27.15 15.93
C LEU A 65 20.23 -27.04 15.96
N THR A 66 20.80 -26.56 17.06
CA THR A 66 22.25 -26.41 17.20
C THR A 66 22.84 -27.68 17.82
N ASN A 67 23.92 -28.21 17.23
CA ASN A 67 24.63 -29.40 17.75
C ASN A 67 25.15 -29.25 19.19
N LYS A 68 25.18 -28.03 19.73
CA LYS A 68 25.53 -27.73 21.12
C LYS A 68 24.37 -26.95 21.72
N GLN A 69 23.96 -27.35 22.93
CA GLN A 69 22.96 -26.61 23.70
C GLN A 69 23.52 -25.23 24.05
N ILE A 70 22.95 -24.19 23.45
CA ILE A 70 23.35 -22.79 23.64
C ILE A 70 22.87 -22.30 25.00
N TRP A 71 21.60 -22.60 25.33
CA TRP A 71 20.97 -22.23 26.59
C TRP A 71 20.67 -23.48 27.41
N LYS A 72 21.45 -23.68 28.48
CA LYS A 72 21.35 -24.86 29.37
C LYS A 72 19.99 -25.01 30.05
N ASN A 73 19.29 -23.89 30.27
CA ASN A 73 18.01 -23.87 30.98
C ASN A 73 16.79 -23.96 30.06
N LEU A 74 17.01 -23.94 28.74
CA LEU A 74 15.94 -24.13 27.76
C LEU A 74 16.00 -25.56 27.25
N TYR A 75 14.82 -26.11 26.96
CA TYR A 75 14.71 -27.43 26.34
C TYR A 75 15.53 -27.47 25.04
N ALA A 76 16.17 -28.62 24.80
CA ALA A 76 16.89 -28.91 23.58
C ALA A 76 16.52 -30.35 23.17
N TRP A 77 16.38 -30.58 21.87
CA TRP A 77 16.04 -31.90 21.39
C TRP A 77 17.21 -32.86 21.53
N THR A 78 16.93 -34.05 22.04
CA THR A 78 17.90 -35.10 22.29
C THR A 78 17.71 -36.33 21.40
N TYR A 79 16.64 -36.37 20.60
CA TYR A 79 16.29 -37.52 19.76
C TYR A 79 17.01 -37.43 18.42
N GLN A 80 17.71 -38.49 18.04
CA GLN A 80 18.61 -38.50 16.89
C GLN A 80 17.88 -38.35 15.54
N ASP A 81 16.73 -39.00 15.36
CA ASP A 81 15.95 -38.92 14.10
C ASP A 81 15.49 -37.48 13.80
N GLY A 82 15.41 -36.64 14.84
CA GLY A 82 15.09 -35.23 14.69
C GLY A 82 16.15 -34.41 13.98
N PHE A 83 17.41 -34.74 14.22
CA PHE A 83 18.55 -34.12 13.56
C PHE A 83 18.64 -34.59 12.10
N GLU A 84 18.37 -35.87 11.83
CA GLU A 84 18.32 -36.39 10.45
C GLU A 84 17.21 -35.72 9.63
N LEU A 85 15.99 -35.63 10.16
CA LEU A 85 14.88 -34.95 9.50
C LEU A 85 15.21 -33.48 9.22
N THR A 86 15.84 -32.80 10.18
CA THR A 86 16.28 -31.42 10.03
C THR A 86 17.30 -31.26 8.90
N ASP A 87 18.29 -32.14 8.82
CA ASP A 87 19.31 -32.11 7.77
C ASP A 87 18.70 -32.37 6.39
N TYR A 88 17.80 -33.36 6.27
CA TYR A 88 17.04 -33.60 5.04
C TYR A 88 16.20 -32.39 4.64
N LEU A 89 15.48 -31.79 5.59
CA LEU A 89 14.62 -30.63 5.33
C LEU A 89 15.45 -29.41 4.90
N LYS A 90 16.56 -29.14 5.59
CA LYS A 90 17.51 -28.08 5.24
C LYS A 90 18.06 -28.26 3.83
N SER A 91 18.51 -29.47 3.49
CA SER A 91 19.02 -29.80 2.16
C SER A 91 17.93 -29.62 1.08
N SER A 92 16.71 -30.09 1.36
CA SER A 92 15.57 -29.99 0.43
C SER A 92 15.15 -28.53 0.20
N ILE A 93 15.08 -27.71 1.25
CA ILE A 93 14.78 -26.28 1.15
C ILE A 93 15.88 -25.54 0.38
N LEU A 94 17.15 -25.85 0.66
CA LEU A 94 18.27 -25.25 -0.08
C LEU A 94 18.21 -25.59 -1.57
N LEU A 95 17.91 -26.84 -1.90
CA LEU A 95 17.74 -27.28 -3.29
C LEU A 95 16.58 -26.55 -3.96
N ALA A 96 15.42 -26.49 -3.30
CA ALA A 96 14.26 -25.76 -3.82
C ALA A 96 14.58 -24.27 -4.04
N PHE A 97 15.30 -23.65 -3.10
CA PHE A 97 15.74 -22.26 -3.22
C PHE A 97 16.64 -22.06 -4.44
N VAL A 98 17.63 -22.94 -4.65
CA VAL A 98 18.53 -22.88 -5.81
C VAL A 98 17.75 -23.03 -7.12
N VAL A 99 16.82 -23.98 -7.18
CA VAL A 99 15.97 -24.18 -8.38
C VAL A 99 15.14 -22.94 -8.67
N VAL A 100 14.46 -22.40 -7.66
CA VAL A 100 13.66 -21.18 -7.82
C VAL A 100 14.53 -20.00 -8.23
N LEU A 101 15.71 -19.84 -7.65
CA LEU A 101 16.65 -18.77 -7.98
C LEU A 101 17.08 -18.86 -9.46
N VAL A 102 17.52 -20.04 -9.91
CA VAL A 102 17.96 -20.26 -11.30
C VAL A 102 16.83 -19.99 -12.29
N LEU A 103 15.63 -20.51 -12.02
CA LEU A 103 14.45 -20.25 -12.87
C LEU A 103 14.08 -18.78 -12.90
N SER A 104 14.11 -18.11 -11.74
CA SER A 104 13.80 -16.68 -11.62
C SER A 104 14.80 -15.83 -12.40
N LEU A 105 16.11 -16.12 -12.29
CA LEU A 105 17.15 -15.45 -13.08
C LEU A 105 16.97 -15.71 -14.58
N GLY A 106 16.63 -16.93 -14.98
CA GLY A 106 16.32 -17.28 -16.37
C GLY A 106 15.14 -16.48 -16.92
N PHE A 107 14.05 -16.38 -16.15
CA PHE A 107 12.90 -15.56 -16.53
C PHE A 107 13.21 -14.07 -16.55
N LEU A 108 13.99 -13.56 -15.59
CA LEU A 108 14.41 -12.17 -15.56
C LEU A 108 15.25 -11.82 -16.79
N TYR A 109 16.24 -12.65 -17.13
CA TYR A 109 17.05 -12.47 -18.32
C TYR A 109 16.21 -12.49 -19.60
N ARG A 110 15.32 -13.49 -19.74
CA ARG A 110 14.40 -13.58 -20.89
C ARG A 110 13.50 -12.35 -20.97
N ASN A 111 12.98 -11.87 -19.84
CA ASN A 111 12.10 -10.71 -19.81
C ASN A 111 12.84 -9.44 -20.25
N ASN A 112 14.02 -9.20 -19.70
CA ASN A 112 14.86 -8.05 -20.08
C ASN A 112 15.27 -8.11 -21.55
N TYR A 113 15.59 -9.30 -22.08
CA TYR A 113 15.89 -9.45 -23.50
C TYR A 113 14.69 -9.10 -24.38
N ARG A 114 13.48 -9.56 -24.03
CA ARG A 114 12.26 -9.25 -24.78
C ARG A 114 11.91 -7.76 -24.71
N GLU A 115 12.10 -7.14 -23.55
CA GLU A 115 11.90 -5.71 -23.34
C GLU A 115 12.79 -4.88 -24.26
N GLN A 116 14.06 -5.23 -24.38
CA GLN A 116 15.00 -4.44 -25.19
C GLN A 116 14.92 -4.75 -26.69
N ASN A 117 14.64 -6.00 -27.06
CA ASN A 117 14.82 -6.46 -28.45
C ASN A 117 13.52 -6.79 -29.19
N VAL A 118 12.44 -7.13 -28.48
CA VAL A 118 11.21 -7.64 -29.09
C VAL A 118 10.09 -6.59 -29.01
N TYR A 119 9.76 -6.08 -27.83
CA TYR A 119 8.64 -5.15 -27.68
C TYR A 119 8.81 -3.80 -28.40
N PRO A 120 10.02 -3.21 -28.51
CA PRO A 120 10.21 -1.98 -29.28
C PRO A 120 9.92 -2.18 -30.78
N LYS A 121 10.10 -3.41 -31.29
CA LYS A 121 9.86 -3.77 -32.69
C LYS A 121 8.45 -4.28 -32.92
N LYS A 122 7.81 -4.84 -31.89
CA LYS A 122 6.46 -5.40 -31.95
C LYS A 122 5.46 -4.43 -31.33
N LYS A 123 4.82 -3.64 -32.19
CA LYS A 123 3.62 -2.87 -31.84
C LYS A 123 2.56 -3.85 -31.32
N THR A 124 2.25 -3.74 -30.04
CA THR A 124 1.28 -4.61 -29.35
C THR A 124 -0.12 -3.99 -29.36
N TYR A 125 -0.23 -2.75 -29.82
CA TYR A 125 -1.47 -2.02 -30.02
C TYR A 125 -1.69 -1.73 -31.50
N ASP A 126 -2.96 -1.57 -31.88
CA ASP A 126 -3.36 -1.09 -33.20
C ASP A 126 -3.07 0.41 -33.29
N GLU A 127 -2.06 0.79 -34.07
CA GLU A 127 -1.66 2.19 -34.24
C GLU A 127 -2.73 3.05 -34.89
N GLU A 128 -3.49 2.48 -35.83
CA GLU A 128 -4.53 3.21 -36.52
C GLU A 128 -5.63 3.59 -35.53
N MET A 129 -6.07 2.61 -34.73
CA MET A 129 -7.08 2.84 -33.69
C MET A 129 -6.55 3.77 -32.58
N MET A 130 -5.28 3.67 -32.23
CA MET A 130 -4.61 4.57 -31.27
C MET A 130 -4.63 6.02 -31.78
N ASN A 131 -4.23 6.26 -33.03
CA ASN A 131 -4.23 7.60 -33.63
C ASN A 131 -5.63 8.20 -33.71
N ARG A 132 -6.64 7.41 -34.12
CA ARG A 132 -8.04 7.87 -34.12
C ARG A 132 -8.52 8.28 -32.73
N ARG A 133 -8.18 7.52 -31.68
CA ARG A 133 -8.49 7.90 -30.28
C ARG A 133 -7.82 9.21 -29.88
N LYS A 134 -6.56 9.41 -30.28
CA LYS A 134 -5.82 10.67 -30.07
C LYS A 134 -6.52 11.85 -30.73
N GLU A 135 -6.99 11.69 -31.96
CA GLU A 135 -7.72 12.73 -32.69
C GLU A 135 -9.03 13.11 -31.99
N VAL A 136 -9.81 12.12 -31.56
CA VAL A 136 -11.06 12.34 -30.80
C VAL A 136 -10.80 13.10 -29.51
N LEU A 137 -9.79 12.69 -28.75
CA LEU A 137 -9.40 13.38 -27.51
C LEU A 137 -8.89 14.79 -27.77
N ASN A 138 -8.02 14.98 -28.77
CA ASN A 138 -7.49 16.29 -29.12
C ASN A 138 -8.59 17.25 -29.53
N LYS A 139 -9.59 16.79 -30.29
CA LYS A 139 -10.75 17.61 -30.65
C LYS A 139 -11.50 18.08 -29.40
N MET A 140 -11.84 17.16 -28.49
CA MET A 140 -12.51 17.50 -27.23
C MET A 140 -11.67 18.47 -26.38
N TYR A 141 -10.36 18.23 -26.27
CA TYR A 141 -9.46 19.09 -25.51
C TYR A 141 -9.33 20.48 -26.13
N THR A 142 -9.30 20.59 -27.46
CA THR A 142 -9.23 21.90 -28.14
C THR A 142 -10.52 22.69 -27.95
N GLU A 143 -11.68 22.03 -28.04
CA GLU A 143 -12.98 22.66 -27.79
C GLU A 143 -13.12 23.13 -26.34
N ARG A 144 -12.63 22.35 -25.37
CA ARG A 144 -12.85 22.61 -23.94
C ARG A 144 -11.78 23.46 -23.29
N PHE A 145 -10.51 23.26 -23.64
CA PHE A 145 -9.35 23.84 -22.96
C PHE A 145 -8.47 24.72 -23.88
N GLY A 146 -8.88 24.93 -25.13
CA GLY A 146 -8.15 25.71 -26.11
C GLY A 146 -7.03 24.94 -26.81
N GLU A 147 -6.31 25.61 -27.71
CA GLU A 147 -5.32 24.99 -28.61
C GLU A 147 -4.16 24.27 -27.88
N GLN A 148 -3.60 23.25 -28.54
CA GLN A 148 -2.52 22.43 -27.96
C GLN A 148 -1.33 23.26 -27.47
N GLU A 149 -0.88 24.22 -28.27
CA GLU A 149 0.25 25.09 -27.92
C GLU A 149 -0.02 25.88 -26.63
N PHE A 150 -1.24 26.41 -26.46
CA PHE A 150 -1.65 27.09 -25.24
C PHE A 150 -1.60 26.15 -24.02
N ARG A 151 -2.10 24.92 -24.17
CA ARG A 151 -2.12 23.92 -23.09
C ARG A 151 -0.72 23.48 -22.67
N GLU A 152 0.20 23.32 -23.64
CA GLU A 152 1.57 22.87 -23.37
C GLU A 152 2.46 23.98 -22.78
N THR A 153 2.17 25.24 -23.06
CA THR A 153 2.98 26.38 -22.60
C THR A 153 2.49 26.97 -21.27
N THR A 154 1.23 26.71 -20.90
CA THR A 154 0.59 27.27 -19.70
C THR A 154 1.03 26.51 -18.43
N LYS A 155 1.63 27.22 -17.48
CA LYS A 155 2.08 26.63 -16.19
C LYS A 155 0.98 26.52 -15.14
N TYR A 156 -0.01 27.41 -15.19
CA TYR A 156 -1.11 27.47 -14.25
C TYR A 156 -2.41 27.69 -15.00
N TYR A 157 -3.34 26.76 -14.84
CA TYR A 157 -4.67 26.81 -15.45
C TYR A 157 -5.70 26.53 -14.36
N ALA A 158 -6.64 27.45 -14.18
CA ALA A 158 -7.80 27.23 -13.32
C ALA A 158 -8.92 26.67 -14.20
N VAL A 159 -9.40 25.48 -13.84
CA VAL A 159 -10.49 24.80 -14.55
C VAL A 159 -11.81 25.32 -14.01
N ASP A 160 -12.65 25.88 -14.87
CA ASP A 160 -14.01 26.27 -14.48
C ASP A 160 -14.86 25.03 -14.18
N GLY A 161 -15.84 25.16 -13.29
CA GLY A 161 -16.68 24.01 -12.89
C GLY A 161 -17.40 23.33 -14.07
N GLU A 162 -17.77 24.09 -15.10
CA GLU A 162 -18.41 23.60 -16.33
C GLU A 162 -17.44 22.82 -17.24
N GLN A 163 -16.13 23.08 -17.11
CA GLN A 163 -15.08 22.41 -17.87
C GLN A 163 -14.63 21.10 -17.22
N ASN A 164 -15.15 20.74 -16.05
CA ASN A 164 -14.82 19.49 -15.39
C ASN A 164 -15.17 18.27 -16.27
N LEU A 165 -14.36 17.21 -16.19
CA LEU A 165 -14.55 15.99 -16.98
C LEU A 165 -15.50 15.05 -16.22
N ASP A 166 -16.54 14.57 -16.90
CA ASP A 166 -17.41 13.52 -16.38
C ASP A 166 -16.70 12.16 -16.36
N ASP A 167 -17.02 11.31 -15.38
CA ASP A 167 -16.41 9.99 -15.15
C ASP A 167 -16.43 9.10 -16.40
N HIS A 168 -17.48 9.21 -17.24
CA HIS A 168 -17.66 8.38 -18.43
C HIS A 168 -17.50 9.13 -19.75
N LEU A 169 -17.03 10.38 -19.71
CA LEU A 169 -16.88 11.22 -20.91
C LEU A 169 -16.04 10.55 -21.99
N VAL A 170 -14.87 10.01 -21.63
CA VAL A 170 -13.93 9.43 -22.59
C VAL A 170 -14.49 8.15 -23.22
N ASP A 171 -15.12 7.29 -22.42
CA ASP A 171 -15.76 6.07 -22.92
C ASP A 171 -16.93 6.40 -23.85
N GLY A 172 -17.72 7.43 -23.53
CA GLY A 172 -18.79 7.94 -24.39
C GLY A 172 -18.26 8.44 -25.73
N LEU A 173 -17.20 9.25 -25.70
CA LEU A 173 -16.55 9.79 -26.90
C LEU A 173 -15.99 8.67 -27.80
N PHE A 174 -15.36 7.65 -27.20
CA PHE A 174 -14.83 6.53 -27.96
C PHE A 174 -15.93 5.65 -28.56
N LYS A 175 -17.05 5.47 -27.87
CA LYS A 175 -18.23 4.78 -28.42
C LYS A 175 -18.83 5.54 -29.59
N GLU A 176 -19.05 6.84 -29.45
CA GLU A 176 -19.60 7.70 -30.50
C GLU A 176 -18.71 7.72 -31.76
N ALA A 177 -17.39 7.75 -31.56
CA ALA A 177 -16.41 7.73 -32.64
C ALA A 177 -16.07 6.31 -33.16
N GLY A 178 -16.69 5.25 -32.60
CA GLY A 178 -16.46 3.85 -33.02
C GLY A 178 -15.05 3.32 -32.74
N VAL A 179 -14.36 3.85 -31.74
CA VAL A 179 -12.97 3.52 -31.35
C VAL A 179 -12.87 2.97 -29.92
N GLU A 180 -13.85 2.19 -29.51
CA GLU A 180 -13.96 1.61 -28.17
C GLU A 180 -12.71 0.85 -27.73
N ILE A 181 -12.37 0.94 -26.44
CA ILE A 181 -11.35 0.11 -25.81
C ILE A 181 -12.02 -1.23 -25.46
N LYS A 182 -11.57 -2.31 -26.10
CA LYS A 182 -12.02 -3.68 -25.81
C LYS A 182 -11.28 -4.27 -24.63
#